data_AF-A0A3N9Y8E4-F1
#
_entry.id   AF-A0A3N9Y8E4-F1
#
_cell.length_a   1.000
_cell.length_b   1.000
_cell.length_c   1.000
_cell.angle_alpha   90.00
_cell.angle_beta   90.00
_cell.angle_gamma   90.00
#
_symmetry.space_group_name_H-M   'P 1'
#
loop_
_entity.id
_entity.type
_entity.pdbx_description
1 polymer ?
#
loop_
_entity_poly.entity_id
_entity_poly.type
_entity_poly.pdbx_seq_one_letter_code
_entity_poly.pdbx_strand_id
1 'polypeptide(L)' 'DGPVLLVDDLIDSGWTMTLVTRALRRAGATGVLPLALAVAG' A
#
# COMPACT_ATOMS: atom_id res chain seq x y z
N ASP A 1 3.28 11.44 -13.92
CA ASP A 1 3.25 10.04 -13.46
C ASP A 1 4.25 9.80 -12.34
N GLY A 2 3.83 10.07 -11.10
CA GLY A 2 4.64 9.87 -9.90
C GLY A 2 4.21 8.63 -9.11
N PRO A 3 4.88 8.33 -7.99
CA PRO A 3 4.48 7.25 -7.11
C PRO A 3 3.07 7.48 -6.52
N VAL A 4 2.34 6.40 -6.26
CA VAL A 4 1.03 6.41 -5.59
C VAL A 4 1.22 6.26 -4.09
N LEU A 5 0.55 7.08 -3.29
CA LEU A 5 0.44 6.88 -1.84
C LEU A 5 -0.73 5.92 -1.55
N LEU A 6 -0.42 4.75 -0.99
CA LEU A 6 -1.40 3.78 -0.51
C LEU A 6 -1.66 4.07 0.97
N VAL A 7 -2.89 4.45 1.29
CA VAL A 7 -3.30 4.82 2.66
C VAL A 7 -4.31 3.82 3.19
N ASP A 8 -4.12 3.40 4.43
CA ASP A 8 -5.07 2.61 5.20
C ASP A 8 -5.08 3.09 6.67
N ASP A 9 -6.05 2.68 7.48
CA ASP A 9 -6.11 3.06 8.89
C ASP A 9 -5.18 2.19 9.77
N LEU A 10 -5.20 0.87 9.57
CA LEU A 10 -4.47 -0.09 10.38
C LEU A 10 -3.79 -1.16 9.50
N ILE A 11 -2.51 -1.39 9.74
CA ILE A 11 -1.82 -2.60 9.25
C ILE A 11 -1.85 -3.66 10.33
N ASP A 12 -2.58 -4.75 10.11
CA ASP A 12 -2.50 -5.95 10.93
C ASP A 12 -1.41 -6.90 10.38
N SER A 13 -1.79 -7.91 9.60
CA SER A 13 -0.84 -8.84 8.95
C SER A 13 0.03 -8.23 7.84
N GLY A 14 -0.32 -7.03 7.34
CA GLY A 14 0.29 -6.46 6.13
C GLY A 14 -0.15 -7.09 4.81
N TRP A 15 -1.08 -8.06 4.83
CA TRP A 15 -1.53 -8.74 3.61
C TRP A 15 -2.28 -7.81 2.64
N THR A 16 -3.14 -6.93 3.16
CA THR A 16 -3.83 -5.90 2.38
C THR A 16 -2.83 -5.00 1.65
N MET A 17 -1.84 -4.46 2.37
CA MET A 17 -0.79 -3.62 1.79
C MET A 17 -0.04 -4.32 0.66
N THR A 18 0.26 -5.60 0.85
CA THR A 18 0.98 -6.42 -0.14
C THR A 18 0.16 -6.62 -1.42
N LEU A 19 -1.10 -7.06 -1.30
CA LEU A 19 -1.95 -7.33 -2.45
C LEU A 19 -2.30 -6.06 -3.21
N VAL A 20 -2.62 -4.97 -2.51
CA VAL A 20 -2.95 -3.68 -3.14
C VAL A 20 -1.72 -3.09 -3.82
N THR A 21 -0.54 -3.12 -3.19
CA THR A 21 0.71 -2.71 -3.82
C THR A 21 0.95 -3.46 -5.12
N ARG A 22 0.80 -4.80 -5.12
CA ARG A 22 0.94 -5.61 -6.33
C ARG A 22 -0.08 -5.24 -7.41
N ALA A 23 -1.33 -5.00 -7.05
CA ALA A 23 -2.37 -4.58 -7.99
C ALA A 23 -2.04 -3.23 -8.64
N LEU A 24 -1.64 -2.24 -7.83
CA LEU A 24 -1.24 -0.91 -8.31
C LEU A 24 -0.02 -0.96 -9.23
N ARG A 25 0.99 -1.79 -8.90
CA ARG A 25 2.15 -2.02 -9.77
C ARG A 25 1.75 -2.60 -11.13
N ARG A 26 0.81 -3.56 -11.15
CA ARG A 26 0.28 -4.14 -12.40
C ARG A 26 -0.56 -3.16 -13.21
N ALA A 27 -1.19 -2.20 -12.55
CA ALA A 27 -1.94 -1.12 -13.20
C ALA A 27 -1.04 0.01 -13.73
N GLY A 28 0.29 -0.08 -13.55
CA GLY A 28 1.25 0.88 -14.12
C GLY A 28 1.81 1.90 -13.12
N ALA A 29 1.56 1.76 -11.82
CA ALA A 29 2.15 2.66 -10.83
C ALA A 29 3.69 2.59 -10.81
N THR A 30 4.35 3.73 -11.06
CA THR A 30 5.82 3.87 -11.08
C THR A 30 6.45 3.69 -9.69
N GLY A 31 5.66 3.90 -8.63
CA GLY A 31 5.99 3.66 -7.23
C GLY A 31 4.72 3.45 -6.40
N VAL A 32 4.83 2.75 -5.28
CA VAL A 32 3.76 2.69 -4.26
C VAL A 32 4.40 2.96 -2.90
N LEU A 33 3.90 3.96 -2.19
CA LEU A 33 4.37 4.37 -0.86
C LEU A 33 3.28 4.00 0.15
N PRO A 34 3.50 3.06 1.07
CA PRO A 34 2.50 2.69 2.07
C PRO A 34 2.51 3.67 3.25
N LEU A 35 1.32 4.02 3.74
CA LEU A 35 1.09 4.78 4.96
C LEU A 35 -0.11 4.18 5.69
N ALA A 36 0.05 3.92 6.99
CA ALA A 36 -1.07 3.57 7.86
C ALA A 36 -1.04 4.40 9.13
N LEU A 37 -2.22 4.66 9.71
CA LEU A 37 -2.31 5.41 10.96
C LEU A 37 -1.82 4.59 12.16
N ALA A 38 -1.94 3.26 12.09
CA ALA A 38 -1.46 2.34 13.11
C ALA A 38 -0.94 1.02 12.52
N VAL A 39 -0.16 0.29 13.32
CA VAL A 39 0.27 -1.09 13.04
C VAL A 39 -0.11 -1.94 14.26
N ALA A 40 -0.80 -3.05 14.04
CA ALA A 40 -1.07 -4.05 15.08
C ALA A 40 0.20 -4.84 15.35
N GLY A 41 0.50 -5.05 16.63
CA GLY A 41 1.66 -5.80 17.11
C GLY A 41 1.34 -7.26 17.41
#